data_AF-A0A5A5TDY6-F1
#
_entry.id   AF-A0A5A5TDY6-F1
#
_cell.length_a   1.000
_cell.length_b   1.000
_cell.length_c   1.000
_cell.angle_alpha   90.00
_cell.angle_beta   90.00
_cell.angle_gamma   90.00
#
_symmetry.space_group_name_H-M   'P 1'
#
loop_
_entity.id
_entity.type
_entity.pdbx_description
1 polymer ?
#
loop_
_entity_poly.entity_id
_entity_poly.type
_entity_poly.pdbx_seq_one_letter_code
_entity_poly.pdbx_strand_id
1 'polypeptide(L)'
;MAELIKERMTVANEQELVVFLIGMRVNKVLKVQKWTPVAASMTRMLKELKLHPEMGFLGGETTLNFPTTVMIQYWRSFEDLAVYAGNRDAVHLPAWREFNRQVGSNGDVGIWHETYRIPAGHYEAVYNNMPAFGLGKVFPLIPATGQRESARTRMATRQN
;
A
#
# COMPACT_ATOMS: atom_id res chain seq x y z
N MET A 1 -10.04 -19.83 0.72
CA MET A 1 -9.33 -19.11 1.79
C MET A 1 -7.84 -19.11 1.45
N ALA A 2 -7.09 -18.07 1.80
CA ALA A 2 -5.65 -18.06 1.54
C ALA A 2 -4.96 -19.17 2.34
N GLU A 3 -3.94 -19.80 1.75
CA GLU A 3 -3.17 -20.86 2.39
C GLU A 3 -2.38 -20.33 3.58
N LEU A 4 -2.43 -21.04 4.70
CA LEU A 4 -1.71 -20.68 5.92
C LEU A 4 -0.29 -21.22 5.87
N ILE A 5 0.69 -20.34 6.07
CA ILE A 5 2.09 -20.70 6.23
C ILE A 5 2.38 -20.84 7.73
N LYS A 6 2.64 -22.08 8.17
CA LYS A 6 2.81 -22.46 9.58
C LYS A 6 4.27 -22.34 10.06
N GLU A 7 5.05 -21.54 9.37
CA GLU A 7 6.48 -21.33 9.62
C GLU A 7 6.74 -19.85 9.86
N ARG A 8 7.88 -19.56 10.49
CA ARG A 8 8.33 -18.19 10.66
C ARG A 8 9.05 -17.74 9.39
N MET A 9 8.43 -16.82 8.68
CA MET A 9 8.89 -16.32 7.38
C MET A 9 9.28 -14.85 7.44
N THR A 10 10.05 -14.42 6.47
CA THR A 10 10.45 -13.03 6.24
C THR A 10 10.57 -12.76 4.73
N VAL A 11 10.98 -11.55 4.36
CA VAL A 11 11.35 -11.18 2.98
C VAL A 11 12.80 -10.71 2.98
N ALA A 12 13.48 -10.87 1.84
CA ALA A 12 14.79 -10.25 1.65
C ALA A 12 14.64 -8.72 1.58
N ASN A 13 15.57 -7.99 2.18
CA ASN A 13 15.59 -6.53 2.16
C ASN A 13 16.54 -5.96 1.09
N GLU A 14 16.67 -6.65 -0.04
CA GLU A 14 17.72 -6.37 -1.04
C GLU A 14 17.31 -5.30 -2.07
N GLN A 15 16.04 -4.90 -2.09
CA GLN A 15 15.50 -3.94 -3.06
C GLN A 15 15.03 -2.68 -2.35
N GLU A 16 15.18 -1.52 -2.97
CA GLU A 16 14.47 -0.33 -2.50
C GLU A 16 12.98 -0.42 -2.86
N LEU A 17 12.14 0.32 -2.11
CA LEU A 17 10.74 0.45 -2.41
C LEU A 17 10.16 1.75 -1.84
N VAL A 18 8.93 2.05 -2.23
CA VAL A 18 8.10 3.06 -1.59
C VAL A 18 6.94 2.40 -0.86
N VAL A 19 6.75 2.78 0.40
CA VAL A 19 5.53 2.49 1.16
C VAL A 19 4.63 3.73 1.08
N PHE A 20 3.46 3.58 0.48
CA PHE A 20 2.47 4.64 0.35
C PHE A 20 1.24 4.28 1.18
N LEU A 21 1.03 5.01 2.27
CA LEU A 21 -0.16 4.91 3.09
C LEU A 21 -1.19 5.89 2.55
N ILE A 22 -2.43 5.44 2.35
CA ILE A 22 -3.51 6.30 1.87
C ILE A 22 -4.84 5.86 2.45
N GLY A 23 -5.75 6.80 2.64
CA GLY A 23 -7.11 6.47 3.00
C GLY A 23 -8.07 7.63 2.94
N MET A 24 -9.33 7.32 3.24
CA MET A 24 -10.37 8.30 3.45
C MET A 24 -10.88 8.26 4.89
N ARG A 25 -11.48 9.35 5.35
CA ARG A 25 -12.23 9.43 6.59
C ARG A 25 -13.64 9.94 6.31
N VAL A 26 -14.65 9.22 6.80
CA VAL A 26 -16.04 9.62 6.67
C VAL A 26 -16.43 10.50 7.86
N ASN A 27 -16.49 11.82 7.65
CA ASN A 27 -16.86 12.76 8.72
C ASN A 27 -18.38 12.87 8.89
N LYS A 28 -19.14 12.82 7.78
CA LYS A 28 -20.61 12.83 7.78
C LYS A 28 -21.18 11.54 7.21
N VAL A 29 -21.37 10.56 8.08
CA VAL A 29 -21.79 9.18 7.71
C VAL A 29 -23.07 9.15 6.89
N LEU A 30 -24.05 9.99 7.24
CA LEU A 30 -25.35 10.06 6.55
C LEU A 30 -25.28 10.61 5.12
N LYS A 31 -24.17 11.27 4.73
CA LYS A 31 -23.94 11.74 3.35
C LYS A 31 -23.33 10.63 2.49
N VAL A 32 -24.03 9.50 2.38
CA VAL A 32 -23.60 8.30 1.65
C VAL A 32 -23.16 8.61 0.22
N GLN A 33 -23.91 9.45 -0.48
CA GLN A 33 -23.62 9.90 -1.84
C GLN A 33 -22.31 10.68 -1.99
N LYS A 34 -21.70 11.16 -0.89
CA LYS A 34 -20.42 11.87 -0.90
C LYS A 34 -19.23 10.93 -0.75
N TRP A 35 -19.31 9.92 0.12
CA TRP A 35 -18.16 9.04 0.40
C TRP A 35 -18.16 7.74 -0.41
N THR A 36 -19.31 7.24 -0.88
CA THR A 36 -19.33 6.02 -1.70
C THR A 36 -18.62 6.17 -3.05
N PRO A 37 -18.68 7.32 -3.77
CA PRO A 37 -17.92 7.48 -5.02
C PRO A 37 -16.41 7.51 -4.78
N VAL A 38 -15.96 8.05 -3.63
CA VAL A 38 -14.56 8.10 -3.23
C VAL A 38 -14.04 6.68 -3.00
N ALA A 39 -14.78 5.88 -2.24
CA ALA A 39 -14.46 4.47 -2.01
C ALA A 39 -14.41 3.68 -3.34
N ALA A 40 -15.40 3.87 -4.21
CA ALA A 40 -15.47 3.20 -5.50
C ALA A 40 -14.31 3.59 -6.43
N SER A 41 -13.86 4.84 -6.39
CA SER A 41 -12.72 5.32 -7.18
C SER A 41 -11.43 4.61 -6.79
N MET A 42 -11.19 4.42 -5.48
CA MET A 42 -10.02 3.67 -4.99
C MET A 42 -10.03 2.22 -5.48
N THR A 43 -11.18 1.54 -5.47
CA THR A 43 -11.30 0.18 -6.02
C THR A 43 -10.97 0.12 -7.53
N ARG A 44 -11.37 1.13 -8.30
CA ARG A 44 -11.05 1.21 -9.75
C ARG A 44 -9.55 1.42 -9.98
N MET A 45 -8.93 2.34 -9.22
CA MET A 45 -7.48 2.57 -9.26
C MET A 45 -6.70 1.28 -8.97
N LEU A 46 -7.05 0.55 -7.91
CA LEU A 46 -6.41 -0.73 -7.60
C LEU A 46 -6.62 -1.80 -8.68
N LYS A 47 -7.76 -1.79 -9.39
CA LYS A 47 -8.01 -2.71 -10.49
C LYS A 47 -7.11 -2.39 -11.69
N GLU A 48 -6.98 -1.11 -12.05
CA GLU A 48 -6.07 -0.64 -13.10
C GLU A 48 -4.63 -1.03 -12.79
N LEU A 49 -4.15 -0.71 -11.59
CA LEU A 49 -2.78 -1.01 -11.16
C LEU A 49 -2.47 -2.52 -11.15
N LYS A 50 -3.47 -3.37 -10.87
CA LYS A 50 -3.31 -4.83 -10.96
C LYS A 50 -3.25 -5.35 -12.40
N LEU A 51 -3.90 -4.67 -13.34
CA LEU A 51 -3.88 -5.03 -14.76
C LEU A 51 -2.61 -4.50 -15.46
N HIS A 52 -2.01 -3.45 -14.91
CA HIS A 52 -0.87 -2.74 -15.47
C HIS A 52 0.33 -2.71 -14.49
N PRO A 53 0.94 -3.87 -14.17
CA PRO A 53 2.06 -3.96 -13.23
C PRO A 53 3.29 -3.14 -13.66
N GLU A 54 3.42 -2.81 -14.95
CA GLU A 54 4.45 -1.92 -15.49
C GLU A 54 4.42 -0.53 -14.84
N MET A 55 3.27 -0.07 -14.37
CA MET A 55 3.10 1.21 -13.66
C MET A 55 3.79 1.25 -12.29
N GLY A 56 4.39 0.16 -11.83
CA GLY A 56 5.25 0.13 -10.65
C GLY A 56 4.53 -0.12 -9.33
N PHE A 57 3.23 -0.39 -9.35
CA PHE A 57 2.51 -0.89 -8.18
C PHE A 57 2.84 -2.35 -7.93
N LEU A 58 3.38 -2.65 -6.74
CA LEU A 58 3.79 -4.00 -6.36
C LEU A 58 2.69 -4.77 -5.61
N GLY A 59 1.79 -4.05 -4.95
CA GLY A 59 0.73 -4.67 -4.15
C GLY A 59 0.33 -3.82 -2.96
N GLY A 60 -0.60 -4.31 -2.15
CA GLY A 60 -1.06 -3.60 -0.98
C GLY A 60 -2.10 -4.35 -0.15
N GLU A 61 -2.37 -3.79 1.03
CA GLU A 61 -3.38 -4.28 1.98
C GLU A 61 -4.34 -3.15 2.31
N THR A 62 -5.60 -3.48 2.59
CA THR A 62 -6.59 -2.51 3.08
C THR A 62 -7.12 -2.97 4.41
N THR A 63 -7.10 -2.08 5.39
CA THR A 63 -7.71 -2.30 6.71
C THR A 63 -8.82 -1.28 6.94
N LEU A 64 -9.89 -1.74 7.57
CA LEU A 64 -11.03 -0.90 7.94
C LEU A 64 -10.85 -0.46 9.39
N ASN A 65 -10.66 0.84 9.62
CA ASN A 65 -10.53 1.45 10.94
C ASN A 65 -11.59 2.54 11.13
N PHE A 66 -12.86 2.14 10.96
CA PHE A 66 -13.98 3.07 10.80
C PHE A 66 -14.02 4.12 11.94
N PRO A 67 -14.19 5.44 11.62
CA PRO A 67 -14.62 5.99 10.33
C PRO A 67 -13.49 6.31 9.34
N THR A 68 -12.28 5.82 9.57
CA THR A 68 -11.13 5.95 8.67
C THR A 68 -10.82 4.63 7.96
N THR A 69 -10.36 4.69 6.72
CA THR A 69 -9.76 3.53 6.05
C THR A 69 -8.24 3.72 6.01
N VAL A 70 -7.50 2.62 6.06
CA VAL A 70 -6.05 2.63 5.85
C VAL A 70 -5.73 1.63 4.75
N MET A 71 -5.01 2.10 3.74
CA MET A 71 -4.46 1.26 2.70
C MET A 71 -2.95 1.41 2.71
N ILE A 72 -2.27 0.28 2.77
CA ILE A 72 -0.82 0.19 2.65
C ILE A 72 -0.55 -0.24 1.21
N GLN A 73 0.17 0.57 0.46
CA GLN A 73 0.60 0.25 -0.90
C GLN A 73 2.12 0.15 -0.95
N TYR A 74 2.62 -0.76 -1.77
CA TYR A 74 4.03 -0.92 -2.08
C TYR A 74 4.26 -0.58 -3.53
N TRP A 75 5.25 0.26 -3.79
CA TRP A 75 5.62 0.75 -5.11
C TRP A 75 7.10 0.51 -5.36
N ARG A 76 7.45 0.24 -6.61
CA ARG A 76 8.83 0.01 -7.04
C ARG A 76 9.70 1.24 -6.83
N SER A 77 9.17 2.44 -7.07
CA SER A 77 9.87 3.70 -6.88
C SER A 77 8.90 4.85 -6.58
N PHE A 78 9.43 5.99 -6.14
CA PHE A 78 8.62 7.19 -5.95
C PHE A 78 8.22 7.78 -7.30
N GLU A 79 9.10 7.66 -8.28
CA GLU A 79 8.94 8.13 -9.65
C GLU A 79 7.76 7.42 -10.32
N ASP A 80 7.65 6.09 -10.18
CA ASP A 80 6.50 5.32 -10.68
C ASP A 80 5.17 5.80 -10.05
N LEU A 81 5.16 5.97 -8.72
CA LEU A 81 3.99 6.49 -7.99
C LEU A 81 3.60 7.90 -8.47
N ALA A 82 4.58 8.80 -8.61
CA ALA A 82 4.36 10.18 -9.04
C ALA A 82 3.87 10.25 -10.49
N VAL A 83 4.43 9.43 -11.38
CA VAL A 83 3.98 9.31 -12.78
C VAL A 83 2.53 8.85 -12.83
N TYR A 84 2.18 7.78 -12.11
CA TYR A 84 0.79 7.31 -12.05
C TYR A 84 -0.17 8.38 -11.51
N ALA A 85 0.21 9.07 -10.42
CA ALA A 85 -0.62 10.11 -9.82
C ALA A 85 -0.88 11.30 -10.76
N GLY A 86 0.08 11.63 -11.62
CA GLY A 86 0.00 12.71 -12.61
C GLY A 86 -0.52 12.30 -14.00
N ASN A 87 -0.67 11.00 -14.27
CA ASN A 87 -1.05 10.50 -15.58
C ASN A 87 -2.50 10.88 -15.92
N ARG A 88 -2.68 11.54 -17.08
CA ARG A 88 -3.98 12.01 -17.57
C ARG A 88 -4.86 10.88 -18.09
N ASP A 89 -4.24 9.78 -18.53
CA ASP A 89 -4.89 8.62 -19.10
C ASP A 89 -5.19 7.54 -18.04
N ALA A 90 -4.66 7.71 -16.82
CA ALA A 90 -4.91 6.82 -15.69
C ALA A 90 -6.15 7.23 -14.88
N VAL A 91 -6.68 6.31 -14.08
CA VAL A 91 -7.92 6.52 -13.31
C VAL A 91 -7.74 7.56 -12.19
N HIS A 92 -6.52 7.76 -11.66
CA HIS A 92 -6.27 8.63 -10.51
C HIS A 92 -6.67 10.09 -10.75
N LEU A 93 -6.20 10.73 -11.82
CA LEU A 93 -6.40 12.17 -12.02
C LEU A 93 -7.88 12.55 -12.24
N PRO A 94 -8.67 11.82 -13.06
CA PRO A 94 -10.11 12.03 -13.15
C PRO A 94 -10.84 11.84 -11.81
N ALA A 95 -10.47 10.81 -11.02
CA ALA A 95 -11.05 10.58 -9.71
C ALA A 95 -10.76 11.75 -8.74
N TRP A 96 -9.53 12.27 -8.75
CA TRP A 96 -9.13 13.41 -7.95
C TRP A 96 -9.89 14.69 -8.32
N ARG A 97 -10.07 14.95 -9.62
CA ARG A 97 -10.88 16.08 -10.11
C ARG A 97 -12.33 15.98 -9.62
N GLU A 98 -12.91 14.78 -9.70
CA GLU A 98 -14.29 14.56 -9.26
C GLU A 98 -14.44 14.70 -7.75
N PHE A 99 -13.47 14.21 -6.96
CA PHE A 99 -13.43 14.45 -5.52
C PHE A 99 -13.40 15.95 -5.19
N ASN A 100 -12.53 16.72 -5.85
CA ASN A 100 -12.44 18.16 -5.62
C ASN A 100 -13.75 18.89 -5.96
N ARG A 101 -14.41 18.48 -7.05
CA ARG A 101 -15.70 19.06 -7.47
C ARG A 101 -16.82 18.72 -6.49
N GLN A 102 -16.90 17.48 -6.01
CA GLN A 102 -17.99 17.02 -5.14
C GLN A 102 -17.80 17.35 -3.66
N VAL A 103 -16.56 17.32 -3.18
CA VAL A 103 -16.18 17.40 -1.77
C VAL A 103 -15.20 18.54 -1.56
N GLY A 104 -14.04 18.51 -2.23
CA GLY A 104 -12.97 19.49 -2.01
C GLY A 104 -12.67 19.64 -0.51
N SER A 105 -12.60 20.87 -0.02
CA SER A 105 -12.36 21.17 1.40
C SER A 105 -13.65 21.42 2.21
N ASN A 106 -14.80 20.85 1.81
CA ASN A 106 -16.08 21.09 2.49
C ASN A 106 -16.28 20.29 3.81
N GLY A 107 -15.35 19.38 4.12
CA GLY A 107 -15.32 18.61 5.36
C GLY A 107 -16.24 17.39 5.42
N ASP A 108 -17.02 17.07 4.38
CA ASP A 108 -17.91 15.89 4.37
C ASP A 108 -17.12 14.56 4.39
N VAL A 109 -16.00 14.53 3.66
CA VAL A 109 -15.07 13.38 3.54
C VAL A 109 -13.65 13.91 3.60
N GLY A 110 -12.81 13.30 4.44
CA GLY A 110 -11.36 13.55 4.45
C GLY A 110 -10.63 12.53 3.58
N ILE A 111 -9.49 12.94 3.02
CA ILE A 111 -8.49 12.04 2.46
C ILE A 111 -7.15 12.33 3.13
N TRP A 112 -6.30 11.32 3.23
CA TRP A 112 -4.95 11.46 3.77
C TRP A 112 -4.02 10.51 3.05
N HIS A 113 -2.74 10.85 3.00
CA HIS A 113 -1.71 9.95 2.53
C HIS A 113 -0.34 10.30 3.13
N GLU A 114 0.53 9.30 3.22
CA GLU A 114 1.92 9.42 3.66
C GLU A 114 2.80 8.58 2.73
N THR A 115 3.93 9.13 2.29
CA THR A 115 4.84 8.47 1.35
C THR A 115 6.21 8.29 1.99
N TYR A 116 6.68 7.04 2.06
CA TYR A 116 7.97 6.69 2.62
C TYR A 116 8.85 6.03 1.55
N ARG A 117 10.02 6.62 1.30
CA ARG A 117 11.05 6.03 0.44
C ARG A 117 11.97 5.19 1.33
N ILE A 118 12.04 3.89 1.05
CA ILE A 118 12.78 2.93 1.87
C ILE A 118 13.91 2.36 1.01
N PRO A 119 15.18 2.71 1.28
CA PRO A 119 16.31 2.12 0.57
C PRO A 119 16.42 0.61 0.84
N ALA A 120 17.11 -0.10 -0.05
CA ALA A 120 17.54 -1.47 0.22
C ALA A 120 18.29 -1.53 1.56
N GLY A 121 18.04 -2.59 2.34
CA GLY A 121 18.63 -2.82 3.65
C GLY A 121 17.97 -2.08 4.80
N HIS A 122 16.97 -1.21 4.56
CA HIS A 122 16.37 -0.33 5.57
C HIS A 122 14.94 -0.74 5.99
N TYR A 123 14.62 -2.02 5.83
CA TYR A 123 13.38 -2.61 6.31
C TYR A 123 13.59 -4.06 6.72
N GLU A 124 12.70 -4.53 7.59
CA GLU A 124 12.59 -5.93 7.97
C GLU A 124 11.11 -6.29 8.17
N ALA A 125 10.76 -7.55 7.95
CA ALA A 125 9.43 -8.07 8.22
C ALA A 125 9.50 -9.46 8.82
N VAL A 126 8.46 -9.86 9.54
CA VAL A 126 8.31 -11.23 10.02
C VAL A 126 6.85 -11.65 9.96
N TYR A 127 6.63 -12.90 9.58
CA TYR A 127 5.32 -13.53 9.48
C TYR A 127 5.39 -14.87 10.19
N ASN A 128 4.34 -15.25 10.92
CA ASN A 128 4.27 -16.54 11.59
C ASN A 128 2.82 -16.97 11.70
N ASN A 129 2.49 -18.19 11.25
CA ASN A 129 1.12 -18.72 11.25
C ASN A 129 0.12 -17.83 10.49
N MET A 130 0.54 -17.26 9.37
CA MET A 130 -0.23 -16.29 8.59
C MET A 130 -0.11 -16.61 7.10
N PRO A 131 -1.12 -16.29 6.27
CA PRO A 131 -0.93 -16.29 4.82
C PRO A 131 0.06 -15.18 4.42
N ALA A 132 0.50 -15.17 3.16
CA ALA A 132 1.26 -14.05 2.61
C ALA A 132 0.52 -12.73 2.86
N PHE A 133 1.21 -11.76 3.45
CA PHE A 133 0.64 -10.47 3.88
C PHE A 133 1.67 -9.36 3.71
N GLY A 134 1.22 -8.15 3.38
CA GLY A 134 2.10 -6.98 3.28
C GLY A 134 3.26 -7.23 2.30
N LEU A 135 4.50 -6.96 2.74
CA LEU A 135 5.70 -7.25 1.94
C LEU A 135 5.81 -8.71 1.49
N GLY A 136 5.28 -9.67 2.24
CA GLY A 136 5.27 -11.10 1.87
C GLY A 136 4.35 -11.43 0.69
N LYS A 137 3.47 -10.52 0.26
CA LYS A 137 2.76 -10.62 -1.03
C LYS A 137 3.53 -10.00 -2.20
N VAL A 138 4.50 -9.14 -1.89
CA VAL A 138 5.26 -8.34 -2.85
C VAL A 138 6.58 -9.03 -3.20
N PHE A 139 7.25 -9.58 -2.19
CA PHE A 139 8.52 -10.27 -2.33
C PHE A 139 8.40 -11.74 -1.92
N PRO A 140 9.29 -12.62 -2.44
CA PRO A 140 9.33 -14.01 -2.03
C PRO A 140 9.49 -14.17 -0.53
N LEU A 141 8.64 -15.01 0.07
CA LEU A 141 8.77 -15.41 1.46
C LEU A 141 9.92 -16.42 1.61
N ILE A 142 10.78 -16.18 2.58
CA ILE A 142 11.91 -17.05 2.92
C ILE A 142 11.90 -17.37 4.42
N PRO A 143 12.43 -18.54 4.85
CA PRO A 143 12.52 -18.87 6.27
C PRO A 143 13.29 -17.82 7.08
N ALA A 144 12.73 -17.42 8.21
CA ALA A 144 13.33 -16.49 9.17
C ALA A 144 14.15 -17.25 10.23
N THR A 145 15.10 -18.07 9.75
CA THR A 145 16.00 -18.94 10.52
C THR A 145 17.46 -18.53 10.36
N GLY A 146 18.35 -19.03 11.22
CA GLY A 146 19.77 -18.70 11.22
C GLY A 146 20.01 -17.19 11.32
N GLN A 147 20.72 -16.61 10.34
CA GLN A 147 21.02 -15.17 10.31
C GLN A 147 19.77 -14.27 10.19
N ARG A 148 18.57 -14.83 9.96
CA ARG A 148 17.30 -14.09 9.88
C ARG A 148 16.42 -14.25 11.12
N GLU A 149 16.94 -14.85 12.19
CA GLU A 149 16.15 -15.12 13.40
C GLU A 149 15.78 -13.86 14.17
N SER A 150 16.68 -12.88 14.29
CA SER A 150 16.39 -11.67 15.05
C SER A 150 16.01 -10.51 14.11
N ALA A 151 15.18 -9.59 14.61
CA ALA A 151 14.89 -8.36 13.86
C ALA A 151 16.17 -7.56 13.60
N ARG A 152 17.10 -7.53 14.56
CA ARG A 152 18.40 -6.86 14.43
C ARG A 152 19.22 -7.43 13.28
N THR A 153 19.29 -8.76 13.13
CA THR A 153 20.07 -9.40 12.07
C THR A 153 19.38 -9.32 10.71
N ARG A 154 18.05 -9.26 10.65
CA ARG A 154 17.31 -8.96 9.41
C ARG A 154 17.48 -7.51 8.96
N MET A 155 17.49 -6.56 9.90
CA MET A 155 17.69 -5.14 9.62
C MET A 155 19.15 -4.80 9.32
N ALA A 156 20.09 -5.61 9.81
CA ALA A 156 21.51 -5.40 9.55
C ALA A 156 21.77 -5.48 8.03
N THR A 157 22.17 -4.35 7.45
CA THR A 157 22.61 -4.28 6.07
C THR A 157 23.83 -5.18 5.93
N ARG A 158 23.88 -6.06 4.92
CA ARG A 158 25.14 -6.73 4.57
C ARG A 158 26.13 -5.61 4.21
N GLN A 159 27.06 -5.31 5.12
CA GLN A 159 28.25 -4.55 4.79
C GLN A 159 29.05 -5.46 3.87
N ASN A 160 28.95 -5.22 2.56
CA ASN A 160 29.98 -5.66 1.63
C ASN A 160 31.13 -4.66 1.69
#